data_AF-A0A6L9QA11-F1
#
_entry.id   AF-A0A6L9QA11-F1
#
_cell.length_a   1.000
_cell.length_b   1.000
_cell.length_c   1.000
_cell.angle_alpha   90.00
_cell.angle_beta   90.00
_cell.angle_gamma   90.00
#
_symmetry.space_group_name_H-M   'P 1'
#
loop_
_entity.id
_entity.type
_entity.pdbx_description
1 polymer ?
#
loop_
_entity_poly.entity_id
_entity_poly.type
_entity_poly.pdbx_seq_one_letter_code
_entity_poly.pdbx_strand_id
1 'polypeptide(L)'
;GPLGAPEPPRTTRSAAARADATVALLSVPGPHVFPEAMDALDAGLNVMIFSDNVPLGQEIALKEAAARRGLIVMGPDCGTAVVGGAGLGFANAVRPGPVGMVAASGTGAQQLMCLLDAAGAGVSHVLGVGGRDLSPEVSGRSALSALAAL
;
A
#
# COMPACT_ATOMS: atom_id res chain seq x y z
N GLY A 1 18.01 23.56 -8.19
CA GLY A 1 18.08 24.69 -7.22
C GLY A 1 19.53 25.04 -6.96
N PRO A 2 19.85 26.19 -6.33
CA PRO A 2 21.20 26.74 -6.36
C PRO A 2 22.19 25.73 -5.75
N LEU A 3 23.21 25.38 -6.57
CA LEU A 3 24.37 24.54 -6.26
C LEU A 3 24.18 23.00 -6.23
N GLY A 4 23.62 22.42 -7.30
CA GLY A 4 24.04 21.08 -7.76
C GLY A 4 23.17 19.88 -7.37
N ALA A 5 22.11 20.06 -6.58
CA ALA A 5 21.14 18.99 -6.36
C ALA A 5 20.20 18.84 -7.58
N PRO A 6 20.01 17.62 -8.12
CA PRO A 6 19.09 17.39 -9.22
C PRO A 6 17.68 17.79 -8.81
N GLU A 7 16.93 18.43 -9.72
CA GLU A 7 15.59 18.91 -9.41
C GLU A 7 14.69 17.77 -8.90
N PRO A 8 13.82 17.99 -7.90
CA PRO A 8 12.90 16.96 -7.45
C PRO A 8 12.03 16.43 -8.60
N PRO A 9 11.73 15.11 -8.63
CA PRO A 9 10.81 14.56 -9.61
C PRO A 9 9.43 15.21 -9.45
N ARG A 10 8.76 15.46 -10.59
CA ARG A 10 7.43 16.10 -10.62
C ARG A 10 6.29 15.13 -10.93
N THR A 11 6.63 13.87 -11.23
CA THR A 11 5.68 12.80 -11.54
C THR A 11 6.13 11.51 -10.87
N THR A 12 5.19 10.61 -10.56
CA THR A 12 5.53 9.30 -9.97
C THR A 12 6.47 8.51 -10.86
N ARG A 13 6.26 8.50 -12.18
CA ARG A 13 7.17 7.88 -13.15
C ARG A 13 8.61 8.40 -13.05
N SER A 14 8.79 9.72 -12.99
CA SER A 14 10.13 10.31 -12.90
C SER A 14 10.80 10.05 -11.55
N ALA A 15 10.00 9.93 -10.48
CA ALA A 15 10.51 9.55 -9.16
C ALA A 15 10.96 8.08 -9.15
N ALA A 16 10.14 7.17 -9.67
CA ALA A 16 10.43 5.74 -9.73
C ALA A 16 11.70 5.44 -10.55
N ALA A 17 11.91 6.14 -11.67
CA ALA A 17 13.12 5.97 -12.49
C ALA A 17 14.44 6.40 -11.81
N ARG A 18 14.35 7.13 -10.68
CA ARG A 18 15.49 7.72 -9.97
C ARG A 18 15.74 7.10 -8.60
N ALA A 19 14.85 6.21 -8.15
CA ALA A 19 14.88 5.63 -6.83
C ALA A 19 14.98 4.10 -6.92
N ASP A 20 15.77 3.50 -6.03
CA ASP A 20 15.72 2.06 -5.77
C ASP A 20 14.58 1.77 -4.78
N ALA A 21 13.35 1.99 -5.26
CA ALA A 21 12.13 1.84 -4.47
C ALA A 21 11.40 0.54 -4.79
N THR A 22 10.65 0.02 -3.83
CA THR A 22 9.80 -1.17 -4.00
C THR A 22 8.31 -0.88 -3.78
N VAL A 23 8.00 0.29 -3.22
CA VAL A 23 6.64 0.74 -2.88
C VAL A 23 6.49 2.23 -3.19
N ALA A 24 5.35 2.62 -3.76
CA ALA A 24 4.89 4.00 -3.88
C ALA A 24 3.69 4.24 -2.94
N LEU A 25 3.75 5.29 -2.12
CA LEU A 25 2.63 5.74 -1.29
C LEU A 25 1.96 6.95 -1.93
N LEU A 26 0.67 6.85 -2.20
CA LEU A 26 -0.13 7.88 -2.85
C LEU A 26 -1.17 8.43 -1.87
N SER A 27 -1.07 9.73 -1.59
CA SER A 27 -1.97 10.48 -0.71
C SER A 27 -2.48 11.78 -1.37
N VAL A 28 -2.66 11.73 -2.69
CA VAL A 28 -3.23 12.82 -3.51
C VAL A 28 -4.77 12.74 -3.50
N PRO A 29 -5.52 13.76 -3.96
CA PRO A 29 -6.97 13.63 -4.05
C PRO A 29 -7.40 12.42 -4.91
N GLY A 30 -8.40 11.66 -4.44
CA GLY A 30 -8.88 10.41 -5.06
C GLY A 30 -9.02 10.44 -6.59
N PRO A 31 -9.65 11.48 -7.18
CA PRO A 31 -9.80 11.59 -8.64
C PRO A 31 -8.49 11.62 -9.44
N HIS A 32 -7.35 11.92 -8.80
CA HIS A 32 -6.04 12.03 -9.43
C HIS A 32 -5.12 10.84 -9.16
N VAL A 33 -5.54 9.88 -8.33
CA VAL A 33 -4.69 8.74 -7.93
C VAL A 33 -4.41 7.80 -9.09
N PHE A 34 -5.40 7.54 -9.94
CA PHE A 34 -5.33 6.51 -10.97
C PHE A 34 -4.09 6.63 -11.88
N PRO A 35 -3.78 7.78 -12.50
CA PRO A 35 -2.58 7.91 -13.33
C PRO A 35 -1.28 7.69 -12.54
N GLU A 36 -1.18 8.22 -11.31
CA GLU A 36 0.02 8.04 -10.47
C GLU A 36 0.23 6.58 -10.06
N ALA A 37 -0.86 5.87 -9.74
CA ALA A 37 -0.83 4.45 -9.38
C ALA A 37 -0.43 3.58 -10.59
N MET A 38 -0.97 3.87 -11.77
CA MET A 38 -0.57 3.17 -12.99
C MET A 38 0.90 3.41 -13.33
N ASP A 39 1.39 4.65 -13.20
CA ASP A 39 2.80 4.98 -13.39
C ASP A 39 3.72 4.21 -12.44
N ALA A 40 3.33 4.06 -11.16
CA ALA A 40 4.06 3.26 -10.19
C ALA A 40 4.07 1.76 -10.54
N LEU A 41 2.90 1.21 -10.92
CA LEU A 41 2.78 -0.19 -11.32
C LEU A 41 3.58 -0.51 -12.59
N ASP A 42 3.57 0.39 -13.57
CA ASP A 42 4.37 0.27 -14.79
C ASP A 42 5.88 0.33 -14.51
N ALA A 43 6.28 1.01 -13.44
CA ALA A 43 7.65 1.04 -12.95
C ALA A 43 8.03 -0.18 -12.08
N GLY A 44 7.12 -1.15 -11.89
CA GLY A 44 7.38 -2.35 -11.09
C GLY A 44 7.24 -2.15 -9.58
N LEU A 45 6.59 -1.07 -9.14
CA LEU A 45 6.42 -0.75 -7.72
C LEU A 45 5.09 -1.29 -7.19
N ASN A 46 5.09 -1.83 -5.97
CA ASN A 46 3.86 -1.99 -5.21
C ASN A 46 3.27 -0.61 -4.89
N VAL A 47 1.96 -0.51 -4.71
CA VAL A 47 1.32 0.78 -4.47
C VAL A 47 0.49 0.73 -3.20
N MET A 48 0.65 1.71 -2.33
CA MET A 48 -0.27 2.01 -1.25
C MET A 48 -1.05 3.27 -1.61
N ILE A 49 -2.36 3.13 -1.74
CA ILE A 49 -3.30 4.23 -1.96
C ILE A 49 -3.94 4.55 -0.62
N PHE A 50 -3.38 5.56 0.04
CA PHE A 50 -3.95 6.15 1.25
C PHE A 50 -5.22 6.94 0.94
N SER A 51 -5.27 7.53 -0.25
CA SER A 51 -6.39 8.35 -0.71
C SER A 51 -7.72 7.61 -0.72
N ASP A 52 -8.76 8.32 -0.29
CA ASP A 52 -10.16 7.93 -0.41
C ASP A 52 -10.81 8.55 -1.67
N ASN A 53 -12.08 8.23 -1.94
CA ASN A 53 -12.90 8.75 -3.03
C ASN A 53 -12.37 8.39 -4.43
N VAL A 54 -11.73 7.23 -4.55
CA VAL A 54 -11.38 6.62 -5.82
C VAL A 54 -12.59 5.84 -6.35
N PRO A 55 -13.03 6.06 -7.60
CA PRO A 55 -14.10 5.30 -8.23
C PRO A 55 -13.87 3.78 -8.18
N LEU A 56 -14.92 3.01 -7.94
CA LEU A 56 -14.85 1.54 -7.81
C LEU A 56 -14.22 0.87 -9.04
N GLY A 57 -14.61 1.28 -10.24
CA GLY A 57 -14.04 0.73 -11.49
C GLY A 57 -12.53 0.98 -11.62
N GLN A 58 -12.03 2.10 -11.08
CA GLN A 58 -10.61 2.40 -11.04
C GLN A 58 -9.88 1.53 -10.02
N GLU A 59 -10.44 1.32 -8.82
CA GLU A 59 -9.88 0.38 -7.84
C GLU A 59 -9.72 -1.02 -8.43
N ILE A 60 -10.78 -1.56 -9.06
CA ILE A 60 -10.76 -2.89 -9.67
C ILE A 60 -9.67 -2.95 -10.75
N ALA A 61 -9.63 -1.96 -11.65
CA ALA A 61 -8.64 -1.92 -12.72
C ALA A 61 -7.20 -1.86 -12.19
N LEU A 62 -6.94 -1.10 -11.13
CA LEU A 62 -5.64 -1.01 -10.48
C LEU A 62 -5.22 -2.33 -9.84
N LYS A 63 -6.11 -2.97 -9.08
CA LYS A 63 -5.84 -4.25 -8.42
C LYS A 63 -5.58 -5.37 -9.43
N GLU A 64 -6.35 -5.41 -10.52
CA GLU A 64 -6.10 -6.35 -11.61
C GLU A 64 -4.79 -6.07 -12.36
N ALA A 65 -4.46 -4.79 -12.58
CA ALA A 65 -3.20 -4.40 -13.19
C ALA A 65 -2.00 -4.83 -12.33
N ALA A 66 -2.08 -4.68 -11.01
CA ALA A 66 -1.08 -5.17 -10.08
C ALA A 66 -0.95 -6.69 -10.09
N ALA A 67 -2.07 -7.41 -9.97
CA ALA A 67 -2.05 -8.87 -9.98
C ALA A 67 -1.38 -9.45 -11.24
N ARG A 68 -1.67 -8.89 -12.42
CA ARG A 68 -1.01 -9.29 -13.69
C ARG A 68 0.50 -9.06 -13.71
N ARG A 69 1.00 -8.16 -12.87
CA ARG A 69 2.43 -7.81 -12.75
C ARG A 69 3.12 -8.50 -11.56
N GLY A 70 2.40 -9.32 -10.79
CA GLY A 70 2.92 -9.87 -9.54
C GLY A 70 3.16 -8.82 -8.46
N LEU A 71 2.43 -7.71 -8.51
CA LEU A 71 2.49 -6.59 -7.56
C LEU A 71 1.21 -6.54 -6.72
N ILE A 72 1.21 -5.71 -5.68
CA ILE A 72 0.06 -5.47 -4.82
C ILE A 72 -0.32 -3.98 -4.87
N VAL A 73 -1.63 -3.72 -5.03
CA VAL A 73 -2.23 -2.42 -4.68
C VAL A 73 -2.91 -2.55 -3.32
N MET A 74 -2.34 -1.91 -2.32
CA MET A 74 -2.90 -1.69 -0.99
C MET A 74 -3.84 -0.49 -1.04
N GLY A 75 -5.15 -0.69 -0.87
CA GLY A 75 -6.14 0.39 -0.98
C GLY A 75 -6.89 0.39 -2.31
N PRO A 76 -7.69 1.42 -2.64
CA PRO A 76 -7.82 2.73 -1.99
C PRO A 76 -8.31 2.69 -0.54
N ASP A 77 -8.23 3.83 0.15
CA ASP A 77 -8.58 3.96 1.57
C ASP A 77 -7.79 2.97 2.46
N CYS A 78 -6.50 2.77 2.13
CA CYS A 78 -5.59 2.00 2.96
C CYS A 78 -4.93 2.92 4.00
N GLY A 79 -5.50 2.99 5.19
CA GLY A 79 -4.98 3.86 6.26
C GLY A 79 -3.69 3.35 6.92
N THR A 80 -3.44 2.04 6.92
CA THR A 80 -2.37 1.40 7.71
C THR A 80 -1.68 0.30 6.91
N ALA A 81 -0.36 0.38 6.78
CA ALA A 81 0.46 -0.75 6.39
C ALA A 81 1.83 -0.73 7.10
N VAL A 82 2.46 -1.90 7.21
CA VAL A 82 3.84 -2.09 7.66
C VAL A 82 4.51 -3.07 6.70
N VAL A 83 5.59 -2.66 6.06
CA VAL A 83 6.33 -3.52 5.11
C VAL A 83 7.76 -3.65 5.60
N GLY A 84 8.14 -4.82 6.12
CA GLY A 84 9.50 -5.07 6.61
C GLY A 84 9.90 -4.14 7.75
N GLY A 85 8.95 -3.78 8.62
CA GLY A 85 9.13 -2.81 9.70
C GLY A 85 8.97 -1.34 9.29
N ALA A 86 8.86 -1.00 7.99
CA ALA A 86 8.56 0.35 7.55
C ALA A 86 7.06 0.65 7.67
N GLY A 87 6.69 1.57 8.56
CA GLY A 87 5.31 2.02 8.73
C GLY A 87 4.89 2.97 7.60
N LEU A 88 3.71 2.72 7.02
CA LEU A 88 3.14 3.50 5.93
C LEU A 88 1.74 3.97 6.33
N GLY A 89 1.47 5.27 6.17
CA GLY A 89 0.23 5.90 6.67
C GLY A 89 0.20 5.96 8.20
N PHE A 90 -0.91 5.57 8.80
CA PHE A 90 -1.07 5.46 10.25
C PHE A 90 -0.60 4.09 10.74
N ALA A 91 0.64 4.02 11.23
CA ALA A 91 1.24 2.79 11.76
C ALA A 91 1.69 2.95 13.21
N ASN A 92 1.78 1.83 13.93
CA ASN A 92 2.25 1.77 15.31
C ASN A 92 3.67 1.21 15.33
N ALA A 93 4.54 1.82 16.15
CA ALA A 93 5.85 1.26 16.45
C ALA A 93 5.66 0.04 17.36
N VAL A 94 5.78 -1.15 16.77
CA VAL A 94 5.69 -2.44 17.45
C VAL A 94 6.94 -3.26 17.16
N ARG A 95 7.17 -4.26 17.98
CA ARG A 95 8.33 -5.15 17.86
C ARG A 95 8.24 -5.97 16.58
N PRO A 96 9.35 -6.16 15.85
CA PRO A 96 9.42 -7.16 14.81
C PRO A 96 9.09 -8.54 15.37
N GLY A 97 8.33 -9.33 14.61
CA GLY A 97 7.87 -10.64 15.03
C GLY A 97 7.48 -11.54 13.86
N PRO A 98 7.02 -12.78 14.13
CA PRO A 98 6.75 -13.75 13.07
C PRO A 98 5.38 -13.57 12.40
N VAL A 99 4.52 -12.68 12.91
CA VAL A 99 3.12 -12.59 12.45
C VAL A 99 3.01 -11.68 11.22
N GLY A 100 2.62 -12.26 10.09
CA GLY A 100 2.17 -11.51 8.91
C GLY A 100 0.66 -11.26 8.96
N MET A 101 0.22 -10.07 8.59
CA MET A 101 -1.18 -9.66 8.63
C MET A 101 -1.66 -9.13 7.27
N VAL A 102 -2.88 -9.50 6.89
CA VAL A 102 -3.64 -8.89 5.79
C VAL A 102 -4.91 -8.30 6.39
N ALA A 103 -5.21 -7.03 6.11
CA ALA A 103 -6.30 -6.33 6.77
C ALA A 103 -7.07 -5.39 5.83
N ALA A 104 -8.40 -5.48 5.86
CA ALA A 104 -9.30 -4.52 5.20
C ALA A 104 -9.81 -3.45 6.18
N SER A 105 -9.14 -3.24 7.32
CA SER A 105 -9.48 -2.23 8.32
C SER A 105 -8.20 -1.64 8.93
N GLY A 106 -8.03 -0.32 8.82
CA GLY A 106 -6.86 0.38 9.35
C GLY A 106 -6.75 0.29 10.87
N THR A 107 -7.72 0.85 11.60
CA THR A 107 -7.71 0.83 13.07
C THR A 107 -7.83 -0.59 13.64
N GLY A 108 -8.52 -1.50 12.95
CA GLY A 108 -8.53 -2.92 13.29
C GLY A 108 -7.13 -3.55 13.22
N ALA A 109 -6.37 -3.24 12.16
CA ALA A 109 -4.99 -3.68 12.02
C ALA A 109 -4.11 -3.09 13.13
N GLN A 110 -4.20 -1.78 13.38
CA GLN A 110 -3.44 -1.11 14.45
C GLN A 110 -3.72 -1.72 15.82
N GLN A 111 -4.97 -2.01 16.13
CA GLN A 111 -5.34 -2.62 17.40
C GLN A 111 -4.72 -4.01 17.55
N LEU A 112 -4.79 -4.84 16.50
CA LEU A 112 -4.20 -6.18 16.52
C LEU A 112 -2.68 -6.12 16.64
N MET A 113 -2.01 -5.17 15.98
CA MET A 113 -0.58 -4.93 16.14
C MET A 113 -0.21 -4.64 17.60
N CYS A 114 -0.93 -3.74 18.26
CA CYS A 114 -0.69 -3.40 19.67
C CYS A 114 -0.92 -4.61 20.60
N LEU A 115 -1.93 -5.44 20.32
CA LEU A 115 -2.19 -6.65 21.10
C LEU A 115 -1.08 -7.69 20.94
N LEU A 116 -0.60 -7.90 19.70
CA LEU A 116 0.52 -8.81 19.41
C LEU A 116 1.82 -8.34 20.06
N ASP A 117 2.06 -7.02 20.08
CA ASP A 117 3.20 -6.44 20.75
C ASP A 117 3.15 -6.63 22.27
N ALA A 118 2.00 -6.34 22.88
CA ALA A 118 1.77 -6.53 24.31
C ALA A 118 1.88 -8.01 24.73
N ALA A 119 1.52 -8.94 23.84
CA ALA A 119 1.70 -10.37 24.02
C ALA A 119 3.15 -10.85 23.78
N GLY A 120 4.06 -9.97 23.36
CA GLY A 120 5.46 -10.29 23.09
C GLY A 120 5.72 -11.02 21.76
N ALA A 121 4.73 -11.09 20.86
CA ALA A 121 4.84 -11.77 19.58
C ALA A 121 5.43 -10.84 18.49
N GLY A 122 4.87 -9.63 18.33
CA GLY A 122 5.26 -8.69 17.27
C GLY A 122 4.73 -9.06 15.87
N VAL A 123 5.08 -8.24 14.87
CA VAL A 123 4.64 -8.43 13.46
C VAL A 123 5.81 -8.32 12.48
N SER A 124 5.74 -9.05 11.37
CA SER A 124 6.69 -8.95 10.25
C SER A 124 6.21 -7.92 9.23
N HIS A 125 4.95 -8.07 8.82
CA HIS A 125 4.27 -7.25 7.82
C HIS A 125 2.80 -7.07 8.20
N VAL A 126 2.25 -5.91 7.82
CA VAL A 126 0.83 -5.60 7.87
C VAL A 126 0.44 -5.01 6.53
N LEU A 127 -0.27 -5.77 5.71
CA LEU A 127 -0.67 -5.36 4.37
C LEU A 127 -2.14 -4.93 4.41
N GLY A 128 -2.36 -3.61 4.48
CA GLY A 128 -3.69 -3.02 4.38
C GLY A 128 -4.21 -3.09 2.94
N VAL A 129 -5.40 -3.66 2.71
CA VAL A 129 -5.92 -3.89 1.34
C VAL A 129 -7.00 -2.90 0.90
N GLY A 130 -7.42 -2.01 1.81
CA GLY A 130 -8.51 -1.05 1.61
C GLY A 130 -9.86 -1.58 2.08
N GLY A 131 -10.71 -0.69 2.59
CA GLY A 131 -11.98 -1.05 3.24
C GLY A 131 -12.97 -1.81 2.35
N ARG A 132 -12.89 -1.58 1.03
CA ARG A 132 -13.77 -2.22 0.04
C ARG A 132 -13.22 -3.52 -0.52
N ASP A 133 -11.99 -3.92 -0.21
CA ASP A 133 -11.34 -5.05 -0.92
C ASP A 133 -12.14 -6.34 -0.83
N LEU A 134 -12.74 -6.62 0.33
CA LEU A 134 -13.54 -7.82 0.57
C LEU A 134 -15.00 -7.70 0.11
N SER A 135 -15.38 -6.59 -0.53
CA SER A 135 -16.73 -6.44 -1.09
C SER A 135 -16.92 -7.42 -2.27
N PRO A 136 -18.17 -7.79 -2.60
CA PRO A 136 -18.44 -8.65 -3.75
C PRO A 136 -17.83 -8.13 -5.06
N GLU A 137 -17.86 -6.80 -5.27
CA GLU A 137 -17.39 -6.15 -6.49
C GLU A 137 -15.85 -6.18 -6.63
N VAL A 138 -15.12 -5.94 -5.53
CA VAL A 138 -13.65 -5.95 -5.53
C VAL A 138 -13.08 -7.35 -5.35
N SER A 139 -13.86 -8.27 -4.78
CA SER A 139 -13.61 -9.71 -4.78
C SER A 139 -12.27 -10.14 -4.15
N GLY A 140 -11.79 -9.40 -3.15
CA GLY A 140 -10.59 -9.75 -2.37
C GLY A 140 -9.30 -9.80 -3.19
N ARG A 141 -9.23 -9.11 -4.33
CA ARG A 141 -8.10 -9.20 -5.28
C ARG A 141 -6.76 -8.90 -4.59
N SER A 142 -6.72 -7.86 -3.76
CA SER A 142 -5.50 -7.51 -3.04
C SER A 142 -5.27 -8.40 -1.83
N ALA A 143 -6.31 -8.83 -1.12
CA ALA A 143 -6.19 -9.81 -0.05
C ALA A 143 -5.56 -11.13 -0.53
N LEU A 144 -5.99 -11.66 -1.66
CA LEU A 144 -5.42 -12.87 -2.25
C LEU A 144 -3.94 -12.67 -2.65
N SER A 145 -3.63 -11.53 -3.27
CA SER A 145 -2.25 -11.20 -3.67
C SER A 145 -1.34 -11.02 -2.45
N ALA A 146 -1.85 -10.38 -1.39
CA ALA A 146 -1.13 -10.19 -0.13
C ALA A 146 -0.90 -11.50 0.61
N LEU A 147 -1.91 -12.38 0.68
CA LEU A 147 -1.77 -13.71 1.29
C LEU A 147 -0.74 -14.59 0.58
N ALA A 148 -0.61 -14.47 -0.75
CA ALA A 148 0.40 -15.21 -1.51
C ALA A 148 1.83 -14.66 -1.33
N ALA A 149 1.98 -13.43 -0.83
CA ALA A 149 3.27 -12.76 -0.67
C ALA A 149 3.86 -12.87 0.75
N LEU A 150 3.06 -13.25 1.75
CA LEU A 150 3.47 -13.47 3.14
C LEU A 150 3.88 -14.93 3.38
#